data_AF-A0A963W5E0-F1
#
_entry.id   AF-A0A963W5E0-F1
#
_cell.length_a   1.000
_cell.length_b   1.000
_cell.length_c   1.000
_cell.angle_alpha   90.00
_cell.angle_beta   90.00
_cell.angle_gamma   90.00
#
_symmetry.space_group_name_H-M   'P 1'
#
loop_
_entity.id
_entity.type
_entity.pdbx_description
1 polymer ?
#
loop_
_entity_poly.entity_id
_entity_poly.type
_entity_poly.pdbx_seq_one_letter_code
_entity_poly.pdbx_strand_id
1 'polypeptide(L)' 'SWIRTENAAFDGVSALHLMLSGDLTNIMRVRRYLDAECVGG' A
#
# COMPACT_ATOMS: atom_id res chain seq x y z
N SER A 1 6.41 -1.36 -11.82
CA SER A 1 5.29 -1.98 -11.07
C SER A 1 5.11 -1.20 -9.78
N TRP A 2 3.95 -0.55 -9.59
CA TRP A 2 3.69 0.38 -8.48
C TRP A 2 3.93 -0.24 -7.10
N ILE A 3 3.68 -1.55 -6.96
CA ILE A 3 3.83 -2.28 -5.70
C ILE A 3 5.27 -2.24 -5.15
N ARG A 4 6.27 -2.03 -6.01
CA ARG A 4 7.69 -1.93 -5.63
C ARG A 4 8.19 -0.48 -5.52
N THR A 5 7.41 0.49 -5.95
CA THR A 5 7.77 1.90 -5.93
C THR A 5 7.51 2.49 -4.54
N GLU A 6 8.36 3.41 -4.11
CA GLU A 6 8.12 4.20 -2.90
C GLU A 6 6.83 4.99 -3.00
N ASN A 7 6.05 5.03 -1.93
CA ASN A 7 4.76 5.71 -1.91
C ASN A 7 4.65 6.61 -0.68
N ALA A 8 4.37 7.89 -0.91
CA ALA A 8 4.18 8.87 0.16
C ALA A 8 3.00 8.52 1.09
N ALA A 9 1.96 7.83 0.59
CA ALA A 9 0.86 7.31 1.40
C ALA A 9 1.29 6.22 2.39
N PHE A 10 2.47 5.63 2.17
CA PHE A 10 3.09 4.57 2.98
C PHE A 10 4.38 5.06 3.63
N ASP A 11 4.48 6.34 4.00
CA ASP A 11 5.66 6.90 4.69
C ASP A 11 6.97 6.72 3.89
N GLY A 12 6.87 6.68 2.56
CA GLY A 12 8.01 6.53 1.65
C GLY A 12 8.43 5.09 1.40
N VAL A 13 7.79 4.08 2.00
CA VAL A 13 8.07 2.68 1.68
C VAL A 13 7.18 2.14 0.55
N SER A 14 7.57 1.02 -0.05
CA SER A 14 6.76 0.36 -1.08
C SER A 14 5.65 -0.50 -0.46
N ALA A 15 4.54 -0.67 -1.17
CA ALA A 15 3.45 -1.56 -0.75
C ALA A 15 3.94 -3.00 -0.55
N LEU A 16 4.90 -3.46 -1.36
CA LEU A 16 5.52 -4.77 -1.21
C LEU A 16 6.22 -4.91 0.14
N HIS A 17 6.95 -3.88 0.58
CA HIS A 17 7.63 -3.90 1.88
C HIS A 17 6.62 -4.04 3.04
N LEU A 18 5.51 -3.29 2.97
CA LEU A 18 4.42 -3.37 3.94
C LEU A 18 3.76 -4.76 3.97
N MET A 19 3.54 -5.37 2.80
CA MET A 19 2.92 -6.70 2.71
C MET A 19 3.86 -7.82 3.20
N LEU A 20 5.17 -7.69 2.98
CA LEU A 20 6.17 -8.64 3.46
C LEU A 20 6.44 -8.55 4.97
N SER A 21 6.12 -7.41 5.61
CA SER A 21 6.18 -7.28 7.07
C SER A 21 5.17 -8.16 7.80
N GLY A 22 4.09 -8.62 7.15
CA GLY A 22 3.08 -9.50 7.74
C GLY A 22 2.16 -8.85 8.78
N ASP A 23 2.23 -7.54 8.98
CA ASP A 23 1.33 -6.81 9.89
C ASP A 23 -0.05 -6.60 9.22
N LEU A 24 -1.10 -7.05 9.91
CA LEU A 24 -2.49 -6.88 9.48
C LEU A 24 -2.84 -5.41 9.22
N THR A 25 -2.29 -4.49 10.02
CA THR A 25 -2.50 -3.05 9.86
C THR A 25 -1.96 -2.57 8.52
N ASN A 26 -0.76 -3.02 8.15
CA ASN A 26 -0.11 -2.70 6.89
C ASN A 26 -0.88 -3.26 5.69
N ILE A 27 -1.37 -4.50 5.81
CA ILE A 27 -2.22 -5.12 4.78
C ILE A 27 -3.53 -4.33 4.60
N MET A 28 -4.20 -3.95 5.69
CA MET A 28 -5.41 -3.13 5.62
C MET A 28 -5.15 -1.73 5.04
N ARG A 29 -3.99 -1.13 5.33
CA ARG A 29 -3.58 0.17 4.78
C ARG A 29 -3.43 0.10 3.26
N VAL A 30 -2.72 -0.90 2.75
CA VAL A 30 -2.57 -1.11 1.29
C VAL A 30 -3.92 -1.37 0.63
N ARG A 31 -4.79 -2.19 1.25
CA ARG A 31 -6.14 -2.45 0.72
C ARG A 31 -6.99 -1.18 0.62
N ARG A 32 -7.02 -0.35 1.67
CA ARG A 32 -7.77 0.92 1.65
C ARG A 32 -7.23 1.90 0.62
N TYR A 33 -5.91 1.96 0.46
CA TYR A 33 -5.30 2.78 -0.59
C TYR A 33 -5.76 2.35 -1.97
N LEU A 34 -5.74 1.04 -2.26
CA LEU A 34 -6.23 0.50 -3.53
C LEU A 34 -7.73 0.74 -3.73
N ASP A 35 -8.54 0.54 -2.70
CA ASP A 35 -9.98 0.79 -2.76
C ASP A 35 -10.26 2.27 -3.09
N ALA A 36 -9.50 3.21 -2.51
CA ALA A 36 -9.64 4.63 -2.82
C ALA A 36 -9.23 4.99 -4.25
N GLU A 37 -8.13 4.43 -4.76
CA GLU A 37 -7.64 4.67 -6.12
C GLU A 37 -8.54 4.00 -7.18
N CYS A 38 -9.13 2.84 -6.88
CA CYS A 38 -10.01 2.12 -7.80
C CYS A 38 -11.45 2.66 -7.85
N VAL A 39 -11.99 3.18 -6.75
CA VAL A 39 -13.36 3.74 -6.72
C VAL A 39 -13.40 5.17 -7.28
N GLY A 40 -12.27 5.88 -7.30
CA GLY A 40 -12.17 7.24 -7.84
C GLY A 40 -11.86 7.36 -9.34
N GLY A 41 -11.78 6.23 -10.07
CA GLY A 41 -11.40 6.17 -11.49
C GLY A 41 -12.56 6.02 -12.46
#